data_AF-A0A7X8DU04-F1
#
_entry.id   AF-A0A7X8DU04-F1
#
_cell.length_a   1.000
_cell.length_b   1.000
_cell.length_c   1.000
_cell.angle_alpha   90.00
_cell.angle_beta   90.00
_cell.angle_gamma   90.00
#
_symmetry.space_group_name_H-M   'P 1'
#
loop_
_entity.id
_entity.type
_entity.pdbx_description
1 polymer ?
#
loop_
_entity_poly.entity_id
_entity_poly.type
_entity_poly.pdbx_seq_one_letter_code
_entity_poly.pdbx_strand_id
1 'polypeptide(L)'
;MNKSYYRKLFFYFSLLFLISVGLTACVQMGNPSVSNDESLYSELEEVESIAKDKLEDQESIANDKLEEQENIDNNELKEANENINMDKMVNLRESIIRNVLKVDKRDNELIVTGEYDLDKDGKNDSIEAKLIYWEESILRINNTELLASYDCPFNAYLVDLVKDDNFIEIVIYDDGPSADPKSNFYRYDGSNIYHLGTFETDIDTEDTIYSFYGNVLTDEIGNFLPPHCVAKFVTPNIVKGYYSIENNEFVYHTIDYKKYLADEYSIAEDFNAFFIEQDIDKDLDTDALLLTWDSEELKEFKKGEKIKIIVIGDYWYGVERQDGTRGILYFWIGD
;
A
#
# COMPACT_ATOMS: atom_id res chain seq x y z
N MET A 1 16.79 0.15 4.96
CA MET A 1 18.01 -0.56 5.46
C MET A 1 19.29 0.23 5.16
N ASN A 2 20.09 0.55 6.18
CA ASN A 2 21.17 1.54 6.09
C ASN A 2 22.52 0.96 5.59
N LYS A 3 22.86 1.18 4.31
CA LYS A 3 24.10 0.70 3.63
C LYS A 3 25.41 1.11 4.33
N SER A 4 25.38 2.12 5.21
CA SER A 4 26.54 2.59 5.97
C SER A 4 27.01 1.60 7.05
N TYR A 5 26.08 0.84 7.63
CA TYR A 5 26.38 -0.08 8.73
C TYR A 5 27.17 -1.32 8.26
N TYR A 6 26.73 -1.95 7.18
CA TYR A 6 27.42 -3.10 6.58
C TYR A 6 28.83 -2.77 6.09
N ARG A 7 29.09 -1.54 5.63
CA ARG A 7 30.44 -1.10 5.26
C ARG A 7 31.40 -1.09 6.45
N LYS A 8 30.94 -0.69 7.64
CA LYS A 8 31.77 -0.71 8.85
C LYS A 8 31.99 -2.14 9.34
N LEU A 9 30.95 -2.97 9.35
CA LEU A 9 31.04 -4.37 9.76
C LEU A 9 32.01 -5.17 8.86
N PHE A 10 31.93 -4.98 7.55
CA PHE A 10 32.84 -5.62 6.58
C PHE A 10 34.29 -5.12 6.72
N PHE A 11 34.49 -3.87 7.11
CA PHE A 11 35.82 -3.31 7.38
C PHE A 11 36.48 -3.91 8.63
N TYR A 12 35.72 -4.12 9.72
CA TYR A 12 36.24 -4.77 10.92
C TYR A 12 36.52 -6.26 10.70
N PHE A 13 35.65 -6.95 9.94
CA PHE A 13 35.85 -8.37 9.61
C PHE A 13 37.11 -8.59 8.73
N SER A 14 37.34 -7.71 7.76
CA SER A 14 38.54 -7.76 6.91
C SER A 14 39.82 -7.39 7.67
N LEU A 15 39.75 -6.49 8.66
CA LEU A 15 40.89 -6.14 9.51
C LEU A 15 41.27 -7.30 10.45
N LEU A 16 40.30 -8.00 11.05
CA LEU A 16 40.52 -9.19 11.87
C LEU A 16 41.11 -10.36 11.07
N PHE A 17 40.67 -10.56 9.83
CA PHE A 17 41.22 -11.59 8.94
C PHE A 17 42.67 -11.28 8.52
N LEU A 18 43.04 -10.01 8.35
CA LEU A 18 44.41 -9.60 8.05
C LEU A 18 45.36 -9.80 9.25
N ILE A 19 44.88 -9.60 10.47
CA ILE A 19 45.66 -9.82 11.69
C ILE A 19 45.91 -11.33 11.92
N SER A 20 44.93 -12.20 11.65
CA SER A 20 45.09 -13.66 11.82
C SER A 20 46.03 -14.28 10.78
N VAL A 21 46.02 -13.78 9.54
CA VAL A 21 46.94 -14.20 8.47
C VAL A 21 48.37 -13.67 8.72
N GLY A 22 48.51 -12.48 9.32
CA GLY A 22 49.81 -11.92 9.71
C GLY A 22 50.52 -12.70 10.82
N LEU A 23 49.76 -13.20 11.82
CA LEU A 23 50.31 -13.99 12.93
C LEU A 23 50.75 -15.40 12.50
N THR A 24 50.10 -16.01 11.52
CA THR A 24 50.49 -17.32 10.99
C THR A 24 51.71 -17.26 10.07
N ALA A 25 51.96 -16.12 9.40
CA ALA A 25 53.12 -15.94 8.52
C ALA A 25 54.46 -15.75 9.28
N CYS A 26 54.44 -15.32 10.54
CA CYS A 26 55.66 -15.13 11.34
C CYS A 26 56.20 -16.43 11.98
N VAL A 27 55.43 -17.52 12.00
CA VAL A 27 55.80 -18.77 12.71
C VAL A 27 56.65 -19.74 11.85
N GLN A 28 56.85 -19.46 10.55
CA GLN A 28 57.52 -20.39 9.61
C GLN A 28 58.93 -19.99 9.11
N MET A 29 59.64 -19.09 9.79
CA MET A 29 61.07 -18.87 9.54
C MET A 29 61.90 -19.16 10.80
N GLY A 30 62.54 -20.33 10.80
CA GLY A 30 63.27 -20.85 11.96
C GLY A 30 64.59 -20.11 12.27
N ASN A 31 64.91 -20.00 13.55
CA ASN A 31 65.87 -20.89 14.22
C ASN A 31 65.75 -20.74 15.75
N PRO A 32 66.01 -21.80 16.54
CA PRO A 32 65.56 -21.88 17.92
C PRO A 32 66.65 -21.38 18.88
N SER A 33 66.31 -20.41 19.72
CA SER A 33 66.98 -20.28 21.01
C SER A 33 66.18 -19.42 21.98
N VAL A 34 65.95 -20.00 23.16
CA VAL A 34 65.73 -19.36 24.47
C VAL A 34 64.28 -18.96 24.81
N SER A 35 63.65 -19.86 25.57
CA SER A 35 62.73 -19.67 26.70
C SER A 35 61.96 -18.35 26.79
N ASN A 36 60.64 -18.41 26.55
CA ASN A 36 59.55 -17.87 27.39
C ASN A 36 58.17 -18.05 26.72
N ASP A 37 57.87 -19.25 26.19
CA ASP A 37 56.59 -19.46 25.47
C ASP A 37 55.36 -19.44 26.38
N GLU A 38 55.43 -19.91 27.64
CA GLU A 38 54.23 -19.95 28.52
C GLU A 38 53.68 -18.56 28.91
N SER A 39 54.50 -17.50 28.87
CA SER A 39 54.07 -16.14 29.23
C SER A 39 53.38 -15.40 28.08
N LEU A 40 53.74 -15.71 26.83
CA LEU A 40 53.17 -15.03 25.66
C LEU A 40 51.80 -15.62 25.28
N TYR A 41 51.63 -16.93 25.47
CA TYR A 41 50.35 -17.61 25.24
C TYR A 41 49.29 -17.20 26.27
N SER A 42 49.66 -16.97 27.54
CA SER A 42 48.70 -16.53 28.56
C SER A 42 48.23 -15.08 28.34
N GLU A 43 49.10 -14.18 27.89
CA GLU A 43 48.74 -12.80 27.57
C GLU A 43 47.85 -12.71 26.31
N LEU A 44 48.05 -13.58 25.33
CA LEU A 44 47.20 -13.66 24.13
C LEU A 44 45.79 -14.18 24.44
N GLU A 45 45.66 -15.20 25.29
CA GLU A 45 44.33 -15.71 25.72
C GLU A 45 43.56 -14.67 26.53
N GLU A 46 44.23 -13.90 27.40
CA GLU A 46 43.59 -12.85 28.19
C GLU A 46 43.16 -11.65 27.32
N VAL A 47 43.95 -11.28 26.30
CA VAL A 47 43.59 -10.22 25.34
C VAL A 47 42.44 -10.66 24.43
N GLU A 48 42.41 -11.92 23.98
CA GLU A 48 41.29 -12.47 23.20
C GLU A 48 40.00 -12.53 24.02
N SER A 49 40.07 -12.92 25.30
CA SER A 49 38.87 -12.96 26.15
C SER A 49 38.30 -11.56 26.39
N ILE A 50 39.15 -10.57 26.68
CA ILE A 50 38.73 -9.17 26.88
C ILE A 50 38.16 -8.56 25.59
N ALA A 51 38.73 -8.90 24.43
CA ALA A 51 38.23 -8.45 23.14
C ALA A 51 36.86 -9.05 22.81
N LYS A 52 36.65 -10.32 23.15
CA LYS A 52 35.39 -11.02 22.93
C LYS A 52 34.27 -10.49 23.83
N ASP A 53 34.53 -10.28 25.12
CA ASP A 53 33.57 -9.71 26.06
C ASP A 53 33.12 -8.30 25.62
N LYS A 54 34.05 -7.46 25.15
CA LYS A 54 33.72 -6.12 24.63
C LYS A 54 32.92 -6.14 23.32
N LEU A 55 33.07 -7.18 22.52
CA LEU A 55 32.31 -7.36 21.27
C LEU A 55 30.89 -7.82 21.58
N GLU A 56 30.74 -8.76 22.51
CA GLU A 56 29.42 -9.23 22.99
C GLU A 56 28.64 -8.10 23.67
N ASP A 57 29.29 -7.25 24.49
CA ASP A 57 28.67 -6.06 25.10
C ASP A 57 28.23 -5.03 24.03
N GLN A 58 29.00 -4.85 22.95
CA GLN A 58 28.64 -3.91 21.88
C GLN A 58 27.51 -4.44 21.00
N GLU A 59 27.47 -5.74 20.74
CA GLU A 59 26.36 -6.38 20.03
C GLU A 59 25.08 -6.34 20.86
N SER A 60 25.15 -6.55 22.19
CA SER A 60 23.98 -6.44 23.06
C SER A 60 23.41 -5.02 23.05
N ILE A 61 24.25 -3.99 23.20
CA ILE A 61 23.81 -2.58 23.20
C ILE A 61 23.25 -2.17 21.83
N ALA A 62 23.78 -2.72 20.74
CA ALA A 62 23.27 -2.46 19.39
C ALA A 62 21.90 -3.12 19.17
N ASN A 63 21.72 -4.35 19.64
CA ASN A 63 20.45 -5.07 19.56
C ASN A 63 19.39 -4.42 20.44
N ASP A 64 19.72 -4.02 21.68
CA ASP A 64 18.79 -3.32 22.58
C ASP A 64 18.31 -2.00 21.96
N LYS A 65 19.19 -1.25 21.29
CA LYS A 65 18.82 -0.01 20.59
C LYS A 65 18.01 -0.23 19.31
N LEU A 66 18.25 -1.34 18.60
CA LEU A 66 17.46 -1.72 17.44
C LEU A 66 16.06 -2.17 17.86
N GLU A 67 15.95 -2.95 18.92
CA GLU A 67 14.66 -3.35 19.50
C GLU A 67 13.90 -2.15 20.09
N GLU A 68 14.58 -1.21 20.74
CA GLU A 68 13.94 0.01 21.26
C GLU A 68 13.46 0.92 20.12
N GLN A 69 14.22 1.06 19.04
CA GLN A 69 13.81 1.82 17.85
C GLN A 69 12.65 1.12 17.09
N GLU A 70 12.71 -0.20 16.89
CA GLU A 70 11.62 -0.96 16.27
C GLU A 70 10.34 -0.91 17.14
N ASN A 71 10.45 -0.89 18.47
CA ASN A 71 9.30 -0.78 19.35
C ASN A 71 8.69 0.64 19.37
N ILE A 72 9.49 1.69 19.19
CA ILE A 72 8.99 3.07 19.04
C ILE A 72 8.29 3.22 17.69
N ASP A 73 8.91 2.79 16.59
CA ASP A 73 8.33 2.88 15.24
C ASP A 73 7.04 2.04 15.16
N ASN A 74 7.00 0.83 15.75
CA ASN A 74 5.79 0.00 15.79
C ASN A 74 4.69 0.54 16.70
N ASN A 75 5.02 1.27 17.78
CA ASN A 75 4.00 1.89 18.65
C ASN A 75 3.44 3.18 18.02
N GLU A 76 4.25 3.98 17.33
CA GLU A 76 3.78 5.15 16.57
C GLU A 76 2.90 4.73 15.39
N LEU A 77 3.24 3.62 14.70
CA LEU A 77 2.37 2.98 13.71
C LEU A 77 1.07 2.45 14.35
N LYS A 78 1.14 1.78 15.51
CA LYS A 78 -0.07 1.31 16.20
C LYS A 78 -1.02 2.43 16.65
N GLU A 79 -0.50 3.56 17.12
CA GLU A 79 -1.33 4.69 17.55
C GLU A 79 -1.92 5.47 16.37
N ALA A 80 -1.25 5.51 15.20
CA ALA A 80 -1.84 5.98 13.95
C ALA A 80 -2.94 5.02 13.44
N ASN A 81 -2.77 3.71 13.63
CA ASN A 81 -3.68 2.67 13.17
C ASN A 81 -5.05 2.66 13.87
N GLU A 82 -5.22 3.32 15.02
CA GLU A 82 -6.47 3.23 15.78
C GLU A 82 -7.50 4.33 15.46
N ASN A 83 -7.17 5.40 14.72
CA ASN A 83 -8.18 6.37 14.27
C ASN A 83 -7.78 7.07 12.97
N ILE A 84 -8.06 6.43 11.82
CA ILE A 84 -8.16 7.13 10.54
C ILE A 84 -9.09 8.34 10.71
N ASN A 85 -8.53 9.55 10.61
CA ASN A 85 -9.28 10.78 10.81
C ASN A 85 -9.99 11.17 9.51
N MET A 86 -11.24 10.75 9.38
CA MET A 86 -12.08 11.05 8.21
C MET A 86 -12.22 12.55 7.92
N ASP A 87 -12.09 13.44 8.91
CA ASP A 87 -12.18 14.89 8.69
C ASP A 87 -10.95 15.45 7.95
N LYS A 88 -9.85 14.71 7.92
CA LYS A 88 -8.63 15.08 7.18
C LYS A 88 -8.54 14.43 5.80
N MET A 89 -9.44 13.49 5.50
CA MET A 89 -9.43 12.76 4.24
C MET A 89 -9.97 13.64 3.12
N VAL A 90 -9.24 13.70 2.01
CA VAL A 90 -9.64 14.38 0.78
C VAL A 90 -9.74 13.38 -0.35
N ASN A 91 -10.41 13.77 -1.44
CA ASN A 91 -10.50 12.95 -2.63
C ASN A 91 -9.16 13.00 -3.40
N LEU A 92 -8.57 11.83 -3.71
CA LEU A 92 -7.30 11.71 -4.42
C LEU A 92 -7.34 12.38 -5.81
N ARG A 93 -8.53 12.51 -6.40
CA ARG A 93 -8.75 13.27 -7.64
C ARG A 93 -8.17 14.67 -7.61
N GLU A 94 -8.18 15.32 -6.44
CA GLU A 94 -7.66 16.68 -6.27
C GLU A 94 -6.12 16.73 -6.41
N SER A 95 -5.44 15.59 -6.26
CA SER A 95 -4.00 15.43 -6.47
C SER A 95 -3.62 15.09 -7.93
N ILE A 96 -4.60 14.97 -8.84
CA ILE A 96 -4.34 14.71 -10.26
C ILE A 96 -3.71 15.96 -10.92
N ILE A 97 -2.55 15.77 -11.53
CA ILE A 97 -1.87 16.78 -12.32
C ILE A 97 -2.40 16.75 -13.75
N ARG A 98 -3.26 17.73 -14.07
CA ARG A 98 -4.01 17.77 -15.33
C ARG A 98 -3.21 18.36 -16.49
N ASN A 99 -3.58 17.97 -17.70
CA ASN A 99 -3.08 18.51 -18.97
C ASN A 99 -1.58 18.34 -19.22
N VAL A 100 -0.94 17.35 -18.59
CA VAL A 100 0.48 17.00 -18.84
C VAL A 100 0.60 15.90 -19.88
N LEU A 101 -0.18 14.83 -19.72
CA LEU A 101 -0.16 13.68 -20.62
C LEU A 101 -1.08 13.92 -21.82
N LYS A 102 -0.57 13.60 -23.00
CA LYS A 102 -1.37 13.49 -24.22
C LYS A 102 -1.78 12.03 -24.40
N VAL A 103 -3.09 11.80 -24.47
CA VAL A 103 -3.70 10.48 -24.66
C VAL A 103 -4.33 10.42 -26.05
N ASP A 104 -3.89 9.47 -26.87
CA ASP A 104 -4.43 9.17 -28.22
C ASP A 104 -5.09 7.79 -28.18
N LYS A 105 -6.43 7.78 -28.17
CA LYS A 105 -7.23 6.56 -28.16
C LYS A 105 -7.53 6.10 -29.57
N ARG A 106 -7.19 4.85 -29.85
CA ARG A 106 -7.46 4.14 -31.11
C ARG A 106 -8.25 2.88 -30.80
N ASP A 107 -8.77 2.22 -31.83
CA ASP A 107 -9.73 1.12 -31.68
C ASP A 107 -9.30 0.06 -30.65
N ASN A 108 -8.03 -0.37 -30.67
CA ASN A 108 -7.50 -1.41 -29.76
C ASN A 108 -6.22 -0.99 -29.04
N GLU A 109 -5.88 0.30 -29.02
CA GLU A 109 -4.69 0.78 -28.31
C GLU A 109 -4.89 2.18 -27.73
N LEU A 110 -4.29 2.42 -26.57
CA LEU A 110 -4.12 3.74 -25.97
C LEU A 110 -2.65 4.12 -26.06
N ILE A 111 -2.35 5.24 -26.70
CA ILE A 111 -1.00 5.79 -26.74
C ILE A 111 -0.94 7.00 -25.82
N VAL A 112 -0.04 6.96 -24.86
CA VAL A 112 0.18 8.04 -23.90
C VAL A 112 1.58 8.60 -24.12
N THR A 113 1.69 9.92 -24.18
CA THR A 113 2.99 10.61 -24.30
C THR A 113 3.00 11.84 -23.40
N GLY A 114 4.13 12.15 -22.80
CA GLY A 114 4.29 13.34 -21.97
C GLY A 114 5.70 13.52 -21.46
N GLU A 115 5.94 14.62 -20.75
CA GLU A 115 7.19 14.88 -20.04
C GLU A 115 6.87 15.49 -18.68
N TYR A 116 7.47 14.95 -17.61
CA TYR A 116 7.31 15.46 -16.24
C TYR A 116 8.46 15.00 -15.35
N ASP A 117 8.84 15.78 -14.35
CA ASP A 117 9.86 15.43 -13.35
C ASP A 117 9.26 14.46 -12.31
N LEU A 118 9.37 13.15 -12.55
CA LEU A 118 8.65 12.13 -11.79
C LEU A 118 9.34 11.76 -10.48
N ASP A 119 10.67 11.90 -10.41
CA ASP A 119 11.48 11.67 -9.21
C ASP A 119 11.93 12.97 -8.52
N LYS A 120 11.34 14.10 -8.95
CA LYS A 120 11.60 15.48 -8.47
C LYS A 120 13.10 15.82 -8.44
N ASP A 121 13.90 15.31 -9.40
CA ASP A 121 15.35 15.57 -9.53
C ASP A 121 15.68 16.91 -10.21
N GLY A 122 14.65 17.62 -10.69
CA GLY A 122 14.75 18.89 -11.40
C GLY A 122 14.87 18.75 -12.92
N LYS A 123 14.74 17.54 -13.48
CA LYS A 123 14.72 17.29 -14.92
C LYS A 123 13.45 16.55 -15.29
N ASN A 124 12.88 16.91 -16.44
CA ASN A 124 11.73 16.18 -16.94
C ASN A 124 12.15 14.80 -17.44
N ASP A 125 11.36 13.80 -17.08
CA ASP A 125 11.40 12.45 -17.62
C ASP A 125 10.47 12.34 -18.81
N SER A 126 10.92 11.66 -19.87
CA SER A 126 10.08 11.34 -21.02
C SER A 126 9.19 10.15 -20.69
N ILE A 127 7.87 10.30 -20.91
CA ILE A 127 6.86 9.28 -20.62
C ILE A 127 6.24 8.84 -21.94
N GLU A 128 6.32 7.55 -22.22
CA GLU A 128 5.67 6.92 -23.37
C GLU A 128 4.97 5.64 -22.92
N ALA A 129 3.69 5.49 -23.22
CA ALA A 129 3.00 4.23 -23.03
C ALA A 129 2.29 3.82 -24.31
N LYS A 130 2.40 2.54 -24.65
CA LYS A 130 1.59 1.89 -25.68
C LYS A 130 0.83 0.76 -25.01
N LEU A 131 -0.44 1.02 -24.75
CA LEU A 131 -1.33 0.10 -24.05
C LEU A 131 -2.25 -0.58 -25.04
N ILE A 132 -2.21 -1.91 -25.11
CA ILE A 132 -2.93 -2.71 -26.08
C ILE A 132 -3.90 -3.62 -25.33
N TYR A 133 -5.14 -3.66 -25.82
CA TYR A 133 -6.22 -4.43 -25.22
C TYR A 133 -5.89 -5.93 -25.28
N TRP A 134 -5.86 -6.62 -24.13
CA TRP A 134 -5.61 -8.06 -23.98
C TRP A 134 -4.26 -8.54 -24.56
N GLU A 135 -3.34 -7.61 -24.78
CA GLU A 135 -2.00 -7.90 -25.28
C GLU A 135 -0.94 -7.27 -24.36
N GLU A 136 0.32 -7.58 -24.65
CA GLU A 136 1.45 -6.99 -23.95
C GLU A 136 1.55 -5.49 -24.25
N SER A 137 1.52 -4.71 -23.18
CA SER A 137 1.61 -3.26 -23.18
C SER A 137 2.96 -2.83 -22.64
N ILE A 138 3.43 -1.66 -23.07
CA ILE A 138 4.71 -1.11 -22.64
C ILE A 138 4.46 0.25 -21.98
N LEU A 139 4.98 0.43 -20.78
CA LEU A 139 5.22 1.75 -20.17
C LEU A 139 6.73 2.00 -20.19
N ARG A 140 7.15 3.08 -20.85
CA ARG A 140 8.53 3.53 -20.93
C ARG A 140 8.68 4.88 -20.26
N ILE A 141 9.66 4.98 -19.37
CA ILE A 141 10.07 6.24 -18.75
C ILE A 141 11.57 6.41 -19.03
N ASN A 142 11.92 7.45 -19.77
CA ASN A 142 13.25 7.62 -20.36
C ASN A 142 13.69 6.37 -21.14
N ASN A 143 14.70 5.65 -20.63
CA ASN A 143 15.25 4.43 -21.23
C ASN A 143 14.83 3.16 -20.47
N THR A 144 13.96 3.27 -19.47
CA THR A 144 13.48 2.15 -18.66
C THR A 144 12.11 1.72 -19.15
N GLU A 145 11.92 0.42 -19.36
CA GLU A 145 10.67 -0.17 -19.83
C GLU A 145 10.09 -1.12 -18.79
N LEU A 146 8.77 -1.09 -18.67
CA LEU A 146 7.96 -2.03 -17.91
C LEU A 146 6.92 -2.65 -18.85
N LEU A 147 6.84 -3.98 -18.84
CA LEU A 147 5.78 -4.72 -19.53
C LEU A 147 4.60 -4.92 -18.58
N ALA A 148 3.39 -4.70 -19.07
CA ALA A 148 2.16 -4.88 -18.32
C ALA A 148 1.04 -5.38 -19.26
N SER A 149 -0.08 -5.82 -18.71
CA SER A 149 -1.27 -6.19 -19.48
C SER A 149 -2.49 -5.50 -18.90
N TYR A 150 -3.39 -5.10 -19.78
CA TYR A 150 -4.60 -4.36 -19.46
C TYR A 150 -5.80 -4.97 -20.20
N ASP A 151 -6.95 -4.92 -19.55
CA ASP A 151 -8.19 -5.45 -20.09
C ASP A 151 -8.77 -4.46 -21.13
N CYS A 152 -8.96 -3.20 -20.72
CA CYS A 152 -9.55 -2.12 -21.49
C CYS A 152 -8.90 -0.76 -21.12
N PRO A 153 -7.62 -0.51 -21.47
CA PRO A 153 -6.94 0.73 -21.12
C PRO A 153 -7.67 1.95 -21.71
N PHE A 154 -8.06 2.89 -20.85
CA PHE A 154 -8.96 3.98 -21.23
C PHE A 154 -8.32 5.36 -21.07
N ASN A 155 -7.56 5.59 -20.01
CA ASN A 155 -6.93 6.88 -19.74
C ASN A 155 -5.62 6.75 -18.95
N ALA A 156 -4.89 7.85 -18.82
CA ALA A 156 -3.72 7.94 -17.95
C ALA A 156 -3.59 9.31 -17.28
N TYR A 157 -3.09 9.31 -16.05
CA TYR A 157 -2.97 10.49 -15.20
C TYR A 157 -1.57 10.55 -14.56
N LEU A 158 -1.17 11.75 -14.14
CA LEU A 158 -0.12 11.93 -13.15
C LEU A 158 -0.76 12.31 -11.81
N VAL A 159 -0.25 11.77 -10.71
CA VAL A 159 -0.80 11.99 -9.37
C VAL A 159 0.34 12.20 -8.38
N ASP A 160 0.22 13.18 -7.49
CA ASP A 160 1.08 13.30 -6.32
C ASP A 160 0.41 12.53 -5.16
N LEU A 161 0.82 11.28 -4.93
CA LEU A 161 0.23 10.46 -3.87
C LEU A 161 0.63 10.93 -2.46
N VAL A 162 1.84 11.48 -2.31
CA VAL A 162 2.41 11.91 -1.04
C VAL A 162 3.20 13.21 -1.25
N LYS A 163 2.68 14.32 -0.73
CA LYS A 163 3.18 15.67 -1.04
C LYS A 163 4.69 15.87 -0.84
N ASP A 164 5.28 15.16 0.12
CA ASP A 164 6.65 15.38 0.59
C ASP A 164 7.63 14.21 0.30
N ASP A 165 7.27 13.23 -0.55
CA ASP A 165 8.11 12.04 -0.79
C ASP A 165 9.04 12.10 -2.01
N ASN A 166 9.04 13.22 -2.73
CA ASN A 166 9.78 13.46 -3.97
C ASN A 166 9.34 12.61 -5.17
N PHE A 167 8.15 12.01 -5.15
CA PHE A 167 7.63 11.27 -6.29
C PHE A 167 6.39 11.92 -6.88
N ILE A 168 6.18 11.63 -8.16
CA ILE A 168 4.91 11.78 -8.87
C ILE A 168 4.64 10.46 -9.57
N GLU A 169 3.48 9.89 -9.31
CA GLU A 169 3.08 8.61 -9.86
C GLU A 169 2.37 8.77 -11.20
N ILE A 170 2.53 7.74 -12.03
CA ILE A 170 1.71 7.54 -13.22
C ILE A 170 0.57 6.60 -12.86
N VAL A 171 -0.65 6.98 -13.21
CA VAL A 171 -1.82 6.11 -13.06
C VAL A 171 -2.35 5.76 -14.43
N ILE A 172 -2.51 4.47 -14.70
CA ILE A 172 -3.18 3.98 -15.91
C ILE A 172 -4.58 3.51 -15.50
N TYR A 173 -5.59 4.17 -16.05
CA TYR A 173 -6.98 3.79 -15.87
C TYR A 173 -7.39 2.79 -16.94
N ASP A 174 -7.82 1.62 -16.47
CA ASP A 174 -8.36 0.52 -17.21
C ASP A 174 -9.85 0.41 -16.88
N ASP A 175 -10.71 0.52 -17.89
CA ASP A 175 -12.18 0.47 -17.70
C ASP A 175 -12.68 -0.95 -17.40
N GLY A 176 -11.78 -1.95 -17.51
CA GLY A 176 -12.06 -3.35 -17.28
C GLY A 176 -13.01 -3.98 -18.31
N PRO A 177 -13.17 -5.32 -18.28
CA PRO A 177 -14.35 -5.94 -18.86
C PRO A 177 -15.57 -5.58 -18.01
N SER A 178 -16.76 -5.53 -18.61
CA SER A 178 -18.03 -5.34 -17.88
C SER A 178 -18.12 -4.12 -16.95
N ALA A 179 -17.31 -3.08 -17.20
CA ALA A 179 -17.18 -1.93 -16.32
C ALA A 179 -16.67 -2.28 -14.91
N ASP A 180 -15.65 -3.14 -14.82
CA ASP A 180 -14.86 -3.40 -13.60
C ASP A 180 -13.60 -2.50 -13.59
N PRO A 181 -13.73 -1.20 -13.23
CA PRO A 181 -12.66 -0.23 -13.35
C PRO A 181 -11.45 -0.59 -12.49
N LYS A 182 -10.25 -0.33 -13.00
CA LYS A 182 -8.98 -0.48 -12.30
C LYS A 182 -8.07 0.71 -12.57
N SER A 183 -7.59 1.34 -11.51
CA SER A 183 -6.50 2.31 -11.57
C SER A 183 -5.20 1.63 -11.14
N ASN A 184 -4.25 1.51 -12.06
CA ASN A 184 -2.94 0.90 -11.82
C ASN A 184 -1.89 1.99 -11.58
N PHE A 185 -1.16 1.92 -10.47
CA PHE A 185 -0.25 2.97 -10.02
C PHE A 185 1.21 2.57 -10.23
N TYR A 186 1.99 3.48 -10.81
CA TYR A 186 3.39 3.27 -11.12
C TYR A 186 4.25 4.41 -10.58
N ARG A 187 5.38 4.06 -9.97
CA ARG A 187 6.38 5.00 -9.47
C ARG A 187 7.70 4.81 -10.23
N TYR A 188 8.36 5.92 -10.55
CA TYR A 188 9.70 5.93 -11.15
C TYR A 188 10.71 6.56 -10.20
N ASP A 189 11.86 5.92 -9.98
CA ASP A 189 12.89 6.39 -9.04
C ASP A 189 14.13 7.00 -9.71
N GLY A 190 14.02 7.39 -10.98
CA GLY A 190 15.16 7.82 -11.79
C GLY A 190 15.91 6.66 -12.46
N SER A 191 15.57 5.40 -12.14
CA SER A 191 16.21 4.21 -12.72
C SER A 191 15.23 3.07 -13.03
N ASN A 192 14.27 2.81 -12.15
CA ASN A 192 13.34 1.68 -12.21
C ASN A 192 11.90 2.17 -12.16
N ILE A 193 11.00 1.39 -12.76
CA ILE A 193 9.55 1.57 -12.68
C ILE A 193 9.00 0.49 -11.74
N TYR A 194 8.28 0.89 -10.71
CA TYR A 194 7.62 0.01 -9.74
C TYR A 194 6.11 0.08 -9.95
N HIS A 195 5.45 -1.08 -10.02
CA HIS A 195 4.00 -1.14 -9.88
C HIS A 195 3.67 -1.11 -8.39
N LEU A 196 3.09 -0.01 -7.91
CA LEU A 196 2.73 0.13 -6.50
C LEU A 196 1.54 -0.79 -6.16
N GLY A 197 0.60 -0.91 -7.09
CA GLY A 197 -0.59 -1.73 -6.93
C GLY A 197 -1.77 -1.17 -7.71
N THR A 198 -2.96 -1.66 -7.38
CA THR A 198 -4.19 -1.39 -8.13
C THR A 198 -5.33 -1.11 -7.17
N PHE A 199 -6.15 -0.12 -7.51
CA PHE A 199 -7.45 0.11 -6.87
C PHE A 199 -8.56 -0.15 -7.88
N GLU A 200 -9.62 -0.84 -7.46
CA GLU A 200 -10.76 -1.23 -8.29
C GLU A 200 -11.73 -0.06 -8.49
N THR A 201 -11.23 1.05 -9.04
CA THR A 201 -12.02 2.24 -9.33
C THR A 201 -11.32 3.19 -10.30
N ASP A 202 -12.06 4.15 -10.86
CA ASP A 202 -11.48 5.33 -11.55
C ASP A 202 -11.24 6.45 -10.54
N ILE A 203 -9.98 6.88 -10.41
CA ILE A 203 -9.61 7.97 -9.50
C ILE A 203 -9.98 9.36 -10.02
N ASP A 204 -10.38 9.53 -11.29
CA ASP A 204 -10.85 10.82 -11.83
C ASP A 204 -12.38 10.95 -11.80
N THR A 205 -13.05 10.35 -10.80
CA THR A 205 -14.51 10.42 -10.64
C THR A 205 -14.95 11.41 -9.55
N GLU A 206 -16.23 11.76 -9.47
CA GLU A 206 -16.73 12.62 -8.39
C GLU A 206 -17.01 11.82 -7.13
N ASP A 207 -16.92 12.47 -5.96
CA ASP A 207 -17.10 11.76 -4.69
C ASP A 207 -18.49 11.16 -4.58
N THR A 208 -18.55 9.89 -4.21
CA THR A 208 -19.80 9.12 -4.18
C THR A 208 -19.77 8.08 -3.08
N ILE A 209 -20.95 7.66 -2.66
CA ILE A 209 -21.16 6.59 -1.67
C ILE A 209 -21.14 5.20 -2.28
N TYR A 210 -21.23 5.08 -3.61
CA TYR A 210 -21.22 3.79 -4.28
C TYR A 210 -19.86 3.12 -4.10
N SER A 211 -19.87 1.86 -3.66
CA SER A 211 -18.64 1.15 -3.30
C SER A 211 -17.81 0.65 -4.49
N PHE A 212 -18.27 0.80 -5.73
CA PHE A 212 -17.60 0.31 -6.95
C PHE A 212 -17.02 1.42 -7.81
N TYR A 213 -17.87 2.38 -8.15
CA TYR A 213 -17.45 3.60 -8.82
C TYR A 213 -17.34 4.65 -7.74
N GLY A 214 -16.13 5.03 -7.35
CA GLY A 214 -15.96 6.03 -6.33
C GLY A 214 -14.52 6.24 -5.93
N ASN A 215 -14.21 7.44 -5.51
CA ASN A 215 -12.83 7.86 -5.41
C ASN A 215 -12.10 7.24 -4.24
N VAL A 216 -10.79 7.17 -4.41
CA VAL A 216 -9.85 6.90 -3.35
C VAL A 216 -9.76 8.15 -2.48
N LEU A 217 -10.03 8.02 -1.18
CA LEU A 217 -9.71 9.08 -0.25
C LEU A 217 -8.23 8.96 0.16
N THR A 218 -7.59 10.08 0.43
CA THR A 218 -6.21 10.15 0.90
C THR A 218 -6.06 11.20 1.99
N ASP A 219 -5.11 10.99 2.89
CA ASP A 219 -4.67 12.02 3.85
C ASP A 219 -3.47 12.83 3.32
N GLU A 220 -3.08 12.62 2.07
CA GLU A 220 -1.97 13.26 1.36
C GLU A 220 -0.56 13.03 1.98
N ILE A 221 -0.48 12.18 3.01
CA ILE A 221 0.77 11.77 3.68
C ILE A 221 1.08 10.28 3.52
N GLY A 222 0.27 9.56 2.72
CA GLY A 222 0.55 8.19 2.32
C GLY A 222 -0.44 7.14 2.79
N ASN A 223 -1.60 7.53 3.34
CA ASN A 223 -2.69 6.60 3.60
C ASN A 223 -3.83 6.79 2.58
N PHE A 224 -4.42 5.68 2.14
CA PHE A 224 -5.43 5.65 1.09
C PHE A 224 -6.62 4.78 1.51
N LEU A 225 -7.83 5.27 1.26
CA LEU A 225 -9.09 4.56 1.44
C LEU A 225 -9.76 4.42 0.07
N PRO A 226 -9.43 3.39 -0.72
CA PRO A 226 -10.24 3.01 -1.86
C PRO A 226 -11.67 2.62 -1.41
N PRO A 227 -12.65 2.56 -2.33
CA PRO A 227 -14.07 2.38 -1.99
C PRO A 227 -14.38 1.19 -1.07
N HIS A 228 -13.68 0.06 -1.25
CA HIS A 228 -13.88 -1.13 -0.43
C HIS A 228 -13.37 -0.96 1.00
N CYS A 229 -12.65 0.10 1.34
CA CYS A 229 -12.13 0.35 2.68
C CYS A 229 -13.13 1.06 3.60
N VAL A 230 -14.20 1.67 3.08
CA VAL A 230 -15.09 2.52 3.87
C VAL A 230 -16.56 2.37 3.50
N ALA A 231 -17.42 2.17 4.48
CA ALA A 231 -18.88 2.22 4.31
C ALA A 231 -19.35 3.68 4.35
N LYS A 232 -19.29 4.37 3.19
CA LYS A 232 -19.59 5.81 3.08
C LYS A 232 -21.08 6.17 3.19
N PHE A 233 -21.97 5.21 2.96
CA PHE A 233 -23.42 5.44 2.96
C PHE A 233 -24.03 5.65 4.36
N VAL A 234 -23.25 5.43 5.43
CA VAL A 234 -23.67 5.64 6.84
C VAL A 234 -22.85 6.73 7.51
N THR A 235 -23.44 7.40 8.51
CA THR A 235 -22.79 8.38 9.39
C THR A 235 -22.96 7.97 10.86
N PRO A 236 -21.88 7.90 11.66
CA PRO A 236 -20.47 8.01 11.22
C PRO A 236 -20.08 6.89 10.24
N ASN A 237 -19.06 7.13 9.39
CA ASN A 237 -18.60 6.10 8.45
C ASN A 237 -17.93 4.94 9.21
N ILE A 238 -18.01 3.74 8.64
CA ILE A 238 -17.27 2.58 9.14
C ILE A 238 -16.05 2.37 8.25
N VAL A 239 -14.85 2.49 8.83
CA VAL A 239 -13.59 2.21 8.14
C VAL A 239 -13.17 0.76 8.43
N LYS A 240 -12.99 -0.04 7.37
CA LYS A 240 -12.61 -1.46 7.43
C LYS A 240 -11.10 -1.66 7.41
N GLY A 241 -10.38 -0.73 6.80
CA GLY A 241 -8.92 -0.76 6.66
C GLY A 241 -8.47 0.42 5.80
N TYR A 242 -7.20 0.44 5.45
CA TYR A 242 -6.61 1.45 4.55
C TYR A 242 -5.36 0.87 3.89
N TYR A 243 -4.84 1.53 2.86
CA TYR A 243 -3.56 1.20 2.26
C TYR A 243 -2.51 2.24 2.64
N SER A 244 -1.27 1.81 2.85
CA SER A 244 -0.09 2.67 2.90
C SER A 244 0.86 2.33 1.75
N ILE A 245 1.84 3.20 1.46
CA ILE A 245 2.96 2.86 0.57
C ILE A 245 4.15 2.39 1.41
N GLU A 246 4.57 1.15 1.23
CA GLU A 246 5.73 0.57 1.90
C GLU A 246 6.63 -0.12 0.87
N ASN A 247 7.91 0.25 0.81
CA ASN A 247 8.87 -0.32 -0.13
C ASN A 247 8.41 -0.32 -1.61
N ASN A 248 7.76 0.77 -2.05
CA ASN A 248 7.17 0.92 -3.39
C ASN A 248 6.04 -0.08 -3.70
N GLU A 249 5.28 -0.48 -2.68
CA GLU A 249 4.08 -1.30 -2.83
C GLU A 249 2.96 -0.74 -1.95
N PHE A 250 1.70 -0.87 -2.39
CA PHE A 250 0.54 -0.62 -1.56
C PHE A 250 0.32 -1.79 -0.61
N VAL A 251 0.36 -1.51 0.69
CA VAL A 251 0.16 -2.49 1.76
C VAL A 251 -1.17 -2.24 2.45
N TYR A 252 -2.03 -3.25 2.49
CA TYR A 252 -3.32 -3.16 3.15
C TYR A 252 -3.21 -3.40 4.67
N HIS A 253 -3.77 -2.48 5.44
CA HIS A 253 -3.86 -2.53 6.89
C HIS A 253 -5.32 -2.69 7.31
N THR A 254 -5.61 -3.78 8.01
CA THR A 254 -6.97 -4.06 8.52
C THR A 254 -7.25 -3.29 9.80
N ILE A 255 -8.45 -2.73 9.92
CA ILE A 255 -8.96 -2.13 11.16
C ILE A 255 -10.00 -3.06 11.76
N ASP A 256 -9.97 -3.25 13.09
CA ASP A 256 -11.03 -4.01 13.78
C ASP A 256 -12.33 -3.18 13.84
N TYR A 257 -13.12 -3.29 12.79
CA TYR A 257 -14.43 -2.65 12.67
C TYR A 257 -15.56 -3.42 13.36
N LYS A 258 -15.31 -4.65 13.85
CA LYS A 258 -16.37 -5.53 14.37
C LYS A 258 -17.06 -4.95 15.60
N LYS A 259 -16.35 -4.13 16.38
CA LYS A 259 -16.89 -3.42 17.54
C LYS A 259 -17.95 -2.38 17.20
N TYR A 260 -18.02 -1.97 15.93
CA TYR A 260 -18.98 -0.98 15.42
C TYR A 260 -20.22 -1.64 14.75
N LEU A 261 -20.24 -2.97 14.66
CA LEU A 261 -21.41 -3.69 14.15
C LEU A 261 -22.54 -3.67 15.19
N ALA A 262 -23.78 -3.70 14.70
CA ALA A 262 -25.04 -3.58 15.43
C ALA A 262 -25.31 -2.22 16.13
N ASP A 263 -24.40 -1.26 16.02
CA ASP A 263 -24.68 0.13 16.36
C ASP A 263 -25.71 0.73 15.39
N GLU A 264 -26.43 1.75 15.86
CA GLU A 264 -27.36 2.51 15.03
C GLU A 264 -26.65 3.67 14.33
N TYR A 265 -26.79 3.70 13.01
CA TYR A 265 -26.26 4.72 12.12
C TYR A 265 -27.38 5.53 11.48
N SER A 266 -27.02 6.68 10.93
CA SER A 266 -27.88 7.44 10.03
C SER A 266 -27.40 7.26 8.59
N ILE A 267 -28.31 7.10 7.63
CA ILE A 267 -28.00 7.16 6.21
C ILE A 267 -27.44 8.57 5.86
N ALA A 268 -26.28 8.61 5.18
CA ALA A 268 -25.53 9.84 4.91
C ALA A 268 -26.21 10.75 3.87
N GLU A 269 -26.81 10.16 2.84
CA GLU A 269 -27.49 10.84 1.74
C GLU A 269 -28.57 9.98 1.09
N ASP A 270 -29.41 10.57 0.25
CA ASP A 270 -30.45 9.84 -0.50
C ASP A 270 -29.77 8.97 -1.57
N PHE A 271 -30.12 7.69 -1.65
CA PHE A 271 -29.63 6.80 -2.70
C PHE A 271 -30.61 5.68 -3.03
N ASN A 272 -30.38 5.03 -4.18
CA ASN A 272 -31.05 3.80 -4.56
C ASN A 272 -30.04 2.65 -4.51
N ALA A 273 -30.45 1.52 -3.95
CA ALA A 273 -29.63 0.33 -3.88
C ALA A 273 -30.51 -0.93 -3.94
N PHE A 274 -29.90 -2.06 -4.25
CA PHE A 274 -30.60 -3.32 -4.16
C PHE A 274 -30.72 -3.75 -2.70
N PHE A 275 -31.90 -4.24 -2.35
CA PHE A 275 -32.18 -4.71 -1.00
C PHE A 275 -33.00 -6.00 -1.04
N ILE A 276 -32.37 -7.10 -0.64
CA ILE A 276 -33.00 -8.42 -0.58
C ILE A 276 -33.43 -8.68 0.85
N GLU A 277 -34.74 -8.62 1.10
CA GLU A 277 -35.31 -8.94 2.40
C GLU A 277 -35.09 -10.42 2.75
N GLN A 278 -34.35 -10.66 3.83
CA GLN A 278 -34.14 -11.98 4.40
C GLN A 278 -33.64 -11.86 5.82
N ASP A 279 -33.72 -12.95 6.59
CA ASP A 279 -33.09 -12.96 7.90
C ASP A 279 -31.56 -12.94 7.73
N ILE A 280 -30.91 -12.10 8.53
CA ILE A 280 -29.47 -11.90 8.49
C ILE A 280 -28.92 -12.26 9.87
N ASP A 281 -28.06 -13.26 9.89
CA ASP A 281 -27.20 -13.55 11.02
C ASP A 281 -25.72 -13.43 10.60
N LYS A 282 -24.81 -13.68 11.55
CA LYS A 282 -23.36 -13.57 11.33
C LYS A 282 -22.78 -14.71 10.51
N ASP A 283 -23.54 -15.79 10.33
CA ASP A 283 -23.14 -17.04 9.69
C ASP A 283 -23.80 -17.18 8.30
N LEU A 284 -24.23 -16.06 7.71
CA LEU A 284 -24.89 -16.01 6.42
C LEU A 284 -24.05 -16.71 5.34
N ASP A 285 -24.64 -17.73 4.72
CA ASP A 285 -24.04 -18.43 3.58
C ASP A 285 -24.06 -17.52 2.34
N THR A 286 -22.88 -17.01 1.97
CA THR A 286 -22.71 -16.12 0.81
C THR A 286 -22.95 -16.82 -0.52
N ASP A 287 -22.76 -18.13 -0.59
CA ASP A 287 -22.94 -18.92 -1.82
C ASP A 287 -24.44 -19.10 -2.15
N ALA A 288 -25.31 -18.87 -1.16
CA ALA A 288 -26.76 -18.93 -1.32
C ALA A 288 -27.38 -17.59 -1.76
N LEU A 289 -26.58 -16.53 -1.93
CA LEU A 289 -27.09 -15.20 -2.27
C LEU A 289 -27.46 -15.10 -3.75
N LEU A 290 -28.76 -15.04 -4.01
CA LEU A 290 -29.30 -14.79 -5.34
C LEU A 290 -29.44 -13.28 -5.55
N LEU A 291 -28.36 -12.64 -5.98
CA LEU A 291 -28.37 -11.23 -6.33
C LEU A 291 -29.20 -10.99 -7.60
N THR A 292 -29.94 -9.88 -7.63
CA THR A 292 -30.70 -9.41 -8.78
C THR A 292 -30.09 -8.13 -9.35
N TRP A 293 -30.30 -7.95 -10.65
CA TRP A 293 -29.90 -6.78 -11.43
C TRP A 293 -31.09 -6.01 -12.00
N ASP A 294 -32.30 -6.41 -11.60
CA ASP A 294 -33.52 -5.76 -12.06
C ASP A 294 -33.64 -4.38 -11.42
N SER A 295 -33.45 -3.32 -12.22
CA SER A 295 -33.58 -1.94 -11.78
C SER A 295 -34.95 -1.61 -11.16
N GLU A 296 -35.99 -2.40 -11.45
CA GLU A 296 -37.31 -2.25 -10.83
C GLU A 296 -37.32 -2.67 -9.34
N GLU A 297 -36.33 -3.46 -8.91
CA GLU A 297 -36.18 -3.93 -7.52
C GLU A 297 -35.33 -2.98 -6.65
N LEU A 298 -34.80 -1.89 -7.22
CA LEU A 298 -34.08 -0.87 -6.46
C LEU A 298 -34.98 -0.27 -5.37
N LYS A 299 -34.45 -0.24 -4.15
CA LYS A 299 -35.09 0.42 -3.01
C LYS A 299 -34.43 1.76 -2.76
N GLU A 300 -35.27 2.73 -2.44
CA GLU A 300 -34.84 4.04 -2.02
C GLU A 300 -34.51 4.04 -0.53
N PHE A 301 -33.38 4.67 -0.20
CA PHE A 301 -32.92 4.97 1.15
C PHE A 301 -32.80 6.47 1.29
N LYS A 302 -33.43 7.04 2.33
CA LYS A 302 -33.41 8.48 2.56
C LYS A 302 -32.35 8.88 3.57
N LYS A 303 -31.74 10.03 3.33
CA LYS A 303 -30.85 10.71 4.25
C LYS A 303 -31.49 10.82 5.64
N GLY A 304 -30.74 10.41 6.66
CA GLY A 304 -31.16 10.45 8.05
C GLY A 304 -32.02 9.26 8.51
N GLU A 305 -32.43 8.35 7.61
CA GLU A 305 -33.01 7.07 8.02
C GLU A 305 -32.07 6.32 8.95
N LYS A 306 -32.66 5.65 9.95
CA LYS A 306 -31.90 4.83 10.91
C LYS A 306 -31.69 3.43 10.35
N ILE A 307 -30.46 2.96 10.48
CA ILE A 307 -30.03 1.65 10.01
C ILE A 307 -29.01 1.06 10.97
N LYS A 308 -29.04 -0.26 11.15
CA LYS A 308 -27.96 -0.99 11.84
C LYS A 308 -27.23 -1.87 10.85
N ILE A 309 -25.91 -1.94 10.96
CA ILE A 309 -25.07 -2.83 10.15
C ILE A 309 -24.81 -4.09 10.97
N ILE A 310 -25.37 -5.22 10.54
CA ILE A 310 -25.27 -6.51 11.23
C ILE A 310 -23.96 -7.22 10.86
N VAL A 311 -23.64 -7.23 9.57
CA VAL A 311 -22.47 -7.87 8.97
C VAL A 311 -22.06 -7.09 7.72
N ILE A 312 -20.77 -7.11 7.41
CA ILE A 312 -20.21 -6.51 6.20
C ILE A 312 -19.48 -7.61 5.44
N GLY A 313 -19.91 -7.87 4.21
CA GLY A 313 -19.19 -8.71 3.25
C GLY A 313 -18.29 -7.87 2.33
N ASP A 314 -17.77 -8.49 1.29
CA ASP A 314 -16.86 -7.83 0.35
C ASP A 314 -17.55 -6.67 -0.38
N TYR A 315 -18.77 -6.91 -0.85
CA TYR A 315 -19.54 -5.97 -1.69
C TYR A 315 -20.98 -5.74 -1.24
N TRP A 316 -21.33 -6.22 -0.06
CA TRP A 316 -22.69 -6.17 0.46
C TRP A 316 -22.69 -5.98 1.98
N TYR A 317 -23.83 -5.53 2.49
CA TYR A 317 -24.04 -5.18 3.89
C TYR A 317 -25.31 -5.86 4.37
N GLY A 318 -25.20 -6.67 5.42
CA GLY A 318 -26.37 -7.14 6.14
C GLY A 318 -26.88 -6.03 7.04
N VAL A 319 -28.13 -5.59 6.85
CA VAL A 319 -28.65 -4.40 7.53
C VAL A 319 -30.03 -4.63 8.16
N GLU A 320 -30.34 -3.87 9.21
CA GLU A 320 -31.68 -3.75 9.82
C GLU A 320 -32.14 -2.30 9.67
N ARG A 321 -33.29 -2.10 9.02
CA ARG A 321 -33.93 -0.79 8.87
C ARG A 321 -34.70 -0.40 10.13
N GLN A 322 -35.07 0.88 10.23
CA GLN A 322 -35.83 1.42 11.38
C GLN A 322 -37.17 0.72 11.64
N ASP A 323 -37.83 0.21 10.60
CA ASP A 323 -39.10 -0.53 10.71
C ASP A 323 -38.91 -2.01 11.15
N GLY A 324 -37.66 -2.44 11.36
CA GLY A 324 -37.28 -3.79 11.75
C GLY A 324 -37.02 -4.73 10.57
N THR A 325 -37.20 -4.27 9.33
CA THR A 325 -36.93 -5.07 8.13
C THR A 325 -35.44 -5.35 8.02
N ARG A 326 -35.08 -6.62 7.81
CA ARG A 326 -33.70 -7.07 7.63
C ARG A 326 -33.47 -7.54 6.21
N GLY A 327 -32.23 -7.38 5.76
CA GLY A 327 -31.86 -7.86 4.44
C GLY A 327 -30.44 -7.52 4.05
N ILE A 328 -30.10 -7.89 2.83
CA ILE A 328 -28.82 -7.57 2.20
C ILE A 328 -28.99 -6.31 1.39
N LEU A 329 -28.23 -5.29 1.76
CA LEU A 329 -28.00 -4.09 0.99
C LEU A 329 -26.74 -4.25 0.15
N TYR A 330 -26.82 -4.02 -1.15
CA TYR A 330 -25.65 -3.99 -2.02
C TYR A 330 -25.80 -2.94 -3.11
N PHE A 331 -24.65 -2.42 -3.53
CA PHE A 331 -24.55 -1.48 -4.64
C PHE A 331 -24.15 -2.28 -5.88
N TRP A 332 -24.61 -1.84 -7.06
CA TRP A 332 -24.48 -2.60 -8.29
C TRP A 332 -23.02 -3.05 -8.53
N ILE A 333 -22.82 -4.36 -8.72
CA ILE A 333 -21.58 -5.15 -8.63
C ILE A 333 -21.01 -5.55 -10.02
N GLY A 334 -21.23 -4.74 -11.07
CA GLY A 334 -20.79 -5.05 -12.45
C GLY A 334 -21.53 -6.25 -13.06
N ASP A 335 -21.46 -6.43 -14.39
CA ASP A 335 -22.14 -7.52 -15.13
C ASP A 335 -21.25 -8.74 -15.42
#